data_AF-A0A1B8C1W1-F1
#
_entry.id   AF-A0A1B8C1W1-F1
#
_cell.length_a   1.000
_cell.length_b   1.000
_cell.length_c   1.000
_cell.angle_alpha   90.00
_cell.angle_beta   90.00
_cell.angle_gamma   90.00
#
_symmetry.space_group_name_H-M   'P 1'
#
loop_
_entity.id
_entity.type
_entity.pdbx_description
1 polymer ?
#
loop_
_entity_poly.entity_id
_entity_poly.type
_entity_poly.pdbx_seq_one_letter_code
_entity_poly.pdbx_strand_id
1 'polypeptide(L)'
;MGVFTGDVWLDQVIRQDNMSVVNVNFTPCSRTNWHRHEGGQLLRVTAGSGWICEKGDQPQRIAVGDVIWCPPGSHHWHGADDGSYMVHEAVTLGKIDWYEQVTDEEYAAKK
;
A
#
# COMPACT_ATOMS: atom_id res chain seq x y z
N MET A 1 11.08 -8.29 -0.87
CA MET A 1 9.76 -8.86 -1.22
C MET A 1 8.80 -8.34 -0.16
N GLY A 2 7.61 -7.87 -0.54
CA GLY A 2 6.68 -7.28 0.42
C GLY A 2 6.04 -8.32 1.35
N VAL A 3 5.51 -7.86 2.48
CA VAL A 3 4.77 -8.70 3.43
C VAL A 3 3.29 -8.29 3.39
N PHE A 4 2.41 -9.25 3.20
CA PHE A 4 1.00 -9.00 2.90
C PHE A 4 0.07 -9.95 3.65
N THR A 5 -1.17 -9.51 3.85
CA THR A 5 -2.32 -10.38 4.15
C THR A 5 -3.15 -10.54 2.88
N GLY A 6 -3.58 -11.76 2.58
CA GLY A 6 -4.31 -12.08 1.34
C GLY A 6 -3.39 -12.20 0.13
N ASP A 7 -4.00 -12.36 -1.05
CA ASP A 7 -3.25 -12.58 -2.29
C ASP A 7 -2.88 -11.24 -2.95
N VAL A 8 -1.59 -11.08 -3.22
CA VAL A 8 -1.03 -9.87 -3.84
C VAL A 8 -0.06 -10.26 -4.94
N TRP A 9 -0.24 -9.68 -6.13
CA TRP A 9 0.67 -9.86 -7.26
C TRP A 9 1.50 -8.61 -7.47
N LEU A 10 2.81 -8.81 -7.67
CA LEU A 10 3.77 -7.75 -7.91
C LEU A 10 4.33 -7.90 -9.32
N ASP A 11 4.15 -6.87 -10.15
CA ASP A 11 4.78 -6.76 -11.45
C ASP A 11 5.84 -5.64 -11.39
N GLN A 12 7.11 -6.05 -11.41
CA GLN A 12 8.24 -5.16 -11.25
C GLN A 12 8.47 -4.38 -12.55
N VAL A 13 8.32 -3.06 -12.50
CA VAL A 13 8.55 -2.17 -13.66
C VAL A 13 10.01 -1.69 -13.69
N ILE A 14 10.50 -1.10 -12.60
CA ILE A 14 11.88 -0.61 -12.48
C ILE A 14 12.48 -1.03 -11.15
N ARG A 15 13.72 -1.53 -11.16
CA ARG A 15 14.51 -1.79 -9.95
C ARG A 15 15.88 -1.13 -10.05
N GLN A 16 16.16 -0.20 -9.14
CA GLN A 16 17.43 0.49 -8.96
C GLN A 16 17.83 0.43 -7.48
N ASP A 17 19.07 0.77 -7.14
CA ASP A 17 19.60 0.59 -5.78
C ASP A 17 18.78 1.33 -4.71
N ASN A 18 18.33 2.56 -5.00
CA ASN A 18 17.61 3.43 -4.06
C ASN A 18 16.20 3.82 -4.55
N MET A 19 15.68 3.14 -5.57
CA MET A 19 14.38 3.45 -6.15
C MET A 19 13.77 2.22 -6.82
N SER A 20 12.47 2.01 -6.67
CA SER A 20 11.75 1.00 -7.44
C SER A 20 10.38 1.48 -7.87
N VAL A 21 9.90 0.92 -8.99
CA VAL A 21 8.54 1.08 -9.49
C VAL A 21 7.94 -0.30 -9.65
N VAL A 22 6.77 -0.53 -9.04
CA VAL A 22 6.08 -1.82 -9.04
C VAL A 22 4.59 -1.58 -9.24
N ASN A 23 3.98 -2.32 -10.16
CA ASN A 23 2.53 -2.46 -10.21
C ASN A 23 2.10 -3.52 -9.21
N VAL A 24 1.18 -3.16 -8.31
CA VAL A 24 0.70 -4.05 -7.25
C VAL A 24 -0.78 -4.28 -7.44
N ASN A 25 -1.18 -5.56 -7.50
CA ASN A 25 -2.57 -5.98 -7.59
C ASN A 25 -2.97 -6.68 -6.28
N PHE A 26 -3.95 -6.10 -5.60
CA PHE A 26 -4.54 -6.62 -4.37
C PHE A 26 -5.90 -7.26 -4.69
N THR A 27 -6.12 -8.52 -4.29
CA THR A 27 -7.49 -9.08 -4.22
C THR A 27 -8.31 -8.40 -3.13
N PRO A 28 -9.66 -8.50 -3.16
CA PRO A 28 -10.49 -8.00 -2.07
C PRO A 28 -9.96 -8.40 -0.68
N CYS A 29 -10.01 -7.45 0.26
CA CYS A 29 -9.48 -7.56 1.62
C CYS A 29 -7.96 -7.73 1.78
N SER A 30 -7.18 -7.85 0.69
CA SER A 30 -5.72 -7.98 0.80
C SER A 30 -5.07 -6.62 1.07
N ARG A 31 -4.00 -6.62 1.87
CA ARG A 31 -3.29 -5.40 2.28
C ARG A 31 -1.84 -5.69 2.64
N THR A 32 -1.01 -4.65 2.59
CA THR A 32 0.34 -4.72 3.15
C THR A 32 0.30 -4.92 4.66
N ASN A 33 1.38 -5.45 5.22
CA ASN A 33 1.71 -5.18 6.61
C ASN A 33 1.94 -3.67 6.83
N TRP A 34 1.98 -3.27 8.09
CA TRP A 34 2.49 -1.97 8.46
C TRP A 34 3.95 -1.84 7.99
N HIS A 35 4.29 -0.73 7.36
CA HIS A 35 5.62 -0.49 6.83
C HIS A 35 5.94 1.00 6.72
N ARG A 36 7.21 1.30 6.44
CA ARG A 36 7.72 2.66 6.30
C ARG A 36 8.81 2.69 5.23
N HIS A 37 8.88 3.78 4.47
CA HIS A 37 9.93 4.00 3.47
C HIS A 37 10.89 5.09 3.90
N GLU A 38 12.18 4.84 3.72
CA GLU A 38 13.28 5.77 4.04
C GLU A 38 13.16 7.08 3.24
N GLY A 39 12.85 7.00 1.95
CA GLY A 39 12.70 8.14 1.04
C GLY A 39 11.25 8.50 0.71
N GLY A 40 10.27 7.80 1.29
CA GLY A 40 8.85 7.96 0.98
C GLY A 40 8.37 7.09 -0.19
N GLN A 41 7.07 7.17 -0.47
CA GLN A 41 6.41 6.39 -1.51
C GLN A 41 5.28 7.19 -2.17
N LEU A 42 5.26 7.16 -3.50
CA LEU A 42 4.13 7.65 -4.30
C LEU A 42 3.31 6.45 -4.77
N LEU A 43 2.00 6.51 -4.57
CA LEU A 43 1.03 5.54 -5.08
C LEU A 43 0.15 6.23 -6.10
N ARG A 44 -0.10 5.56 -7.23
CA ARG A 44 -1.10 5.97 -8.21
C ARG A 44 -2.06 4.82 -8.46
N VAL A 45 -3.31 4.98 -8.05
CA VAL A 45 -4.33 3.94 -8.23
C VAL A 45 -4.79 3.94 -9.69
N THR A 46 -4.68 2.78 -10.35
CA THR A 46 -4.99 2.62 -11.78
C THR A 46 -6.24 1.79 -12.03
N ALA A 47 -6.70 1.01 -11.04
CA ALA A 47 -8.00 0.34 -11.11
C ALA A 47 -8.55 0.01 -9.71
N GLY A 48 -9.88 -0.07 -9.63
CA GLY A 48 -10.59 -0.52 -8.43
C GLY A 48 -10.58 0.50 -7.28
N SER A 49 -10.70 -0.01 -6.06
CA SER A 49 -10.78 0.81 -4.84
C SER A 49 -10.16 0.10 -3.66
N GLY A 50 -9.65 0.90 -2.72
CA GLY A 50 -8.94 0.41 -1.57
C GLY A 50 -8.87 1.42 -0.44
N TRP A 51 -7.91 1.18 0.43
CA TRP A 51 -7.71 1.94 1.66
C TRP A 51 -6.22 2.19 1.88
N ILE A 52 -5.92 3.32 2.49
CA ILE A 52 -4.62 3.63 3.07
C ILE A 52 -4.81 4.15 4.48
N CYS A 53 -3.90 3.81 5.40
CA CYS A 53 -3.95 4.33 6.76
C CYS A 53 -2.55 4.60 7.27
N GLU A 54 -2.32 5.79 7.83
CA GLU A 54 -1.14 6.10 8.62
C GLU A 54 -1.39 5.73 10.10
N LYS A 55 -0.35 5.28 10.80
CA LYS A 55 -0.45 4.79 12.17
C LYS A 55 -0.94 5.89 13.10
N GLY A 56 -2.09 5.67 13.72
CA GLY A 56 -2.76 6.62 14.61
C GLY A 56 -3.92 7.39 13.96
N ASP A 57 -4.05 7.32 12.64
CA ASP A 57 -5.13 7.96 11.89
C ASP A 57 -6.29 7.00 11.59
N GLN A 58 -7.34 7.55 10.97
CA GLN A 58 -8.44 6.75 10.42
C GLN A 58 -8.09 6.32 8.98
N PRO A 59 -8.44 5.07 8.57
CA PRO A 59 -8.26 4.66 7.18
C PRO A 59 -8.99 5.59 6.21
N GLN A 60 -8.29 5.97 5.14
CA GLN A 60 -8.79 6.82 4.07
C GLN A 60 -9.05 5.98 2.83
N ARG A 61 -10.20 6.20 2.19
CA ARG A 61 -10.56 5.51 0.97
C ARG A 61 -9.76 6.07 -0.21
N ILE A 62 -9.32 5.18 -1.09
CA ILE A 62 -8.64 5.51 -2.34
C ILE A 62 -9.29 4.76 -3.51
N ALA A 63 -9.29 5.36 -4.70
CA ALA A 63 -9.89 4.79 -5.90
C ALA A 63 -9.11 5.20 -7.15
N VAL A 64 -9.46 4.59 -8.29
CA VAL A 64 -8.83 4.89 -9.58
C VAL A 64 -8.73 6.40 -9.85
N GLY A 65 -7.52 6.85 -10.21
CA GLY A 65 -7.20 8.25 -10.45
C GLY A 65 -6.55 8.95 -9.26
N ASP A 66 -6.68 8.42 -8.04
CA ASP A 66 -6.03 8.98 -6.86
C ASP A 66 -4.51 8.83 -6.92
N VAL A 67 -3.83 9.86 -6.44
CA VAL A 67 -2.38 9.91 -6.28
C VAL A 67 -2.09 10.23 -4.82
N ILE A 68 -1.36 9.34 -4.14
CA ILE A 68 -1.10 9.40 -2.72
C ILE A 68 0.40 9.52 -2.50
N TRP A 69 0.79 10.49 -1.69
CA TRP A 69 2.17 10.65 -1.25
C TRP A 69 2.30 10.25 0.22
N CYS A 70 3.05 9.18 0.48
CA CYS A 70 3.46 8.75 1.81
C CYS A 70 4.86 9.32 2.08
N PRO A 71 5.01 10.37 2.90
CA PRO A 71 6.30 11.02 3.11
C PRO A 71 7.31 10.09 3.79
N PRO A 72 8.62 10.39 3.70
CA PRO A 72 9.66 9.70 4.46
C PRO A 72 9.28 9.53 5.92
N GLY A 73 9.37 8.31 6.43
CA GLY A 73 9.06 8.05 7.83
C GLY A 73 7.58 7.79 8.15
N SER A 74 6.65 7.99 7.21
CA SER A 74 5.23 7.66 7.40
C SER A 74 5.06 6.15 7.58
N HIS A 75 4.52 5.76 8.73
CA HIS A 75 4.26 4.37 9.09
C HIS A 75 2.82 4.02 8.67
N HIS A 76 2.65 3.28 7.59
CA HIS A 76 1.35 3.10 6.97
C HIS A 76 1.12 1.69 6.45
N TRP A 77 -0.14 1.41 6.09
CA TRP A 77 -0.53 0.29 5.25
C TRP A 77 -1.45 0.75 4.15
N HIS A 78 -1.51 -0.03 3.07
CA HIS A 78 -2.50 0.14 2.01
C HIS A 78 -2.94 -1.22 1.46
N GLY A 79 -4.11 -1.25 0.85
CA GLY A 79 -4.71 -2.48 0.35
C GLY A 79 -6.04 -2.26 -0.33
N ALA A 80 -6.66 -3.37 -0.74
CA ALA A 80 -7.95 -3.41 -1.39
C ALA A 80 -9.13 -3.19 -0.43
N ASP A 81 -10.28 -2.83 -1.01
CA ASP A 81 -11.57 -2.76 -0.33
C ASP A 81 -12.20 -4.16 -0.18
N ASP A 82 -13.28 -4.29 0.60
CA ASP A 82 -13.88 -5.59 0.95
C ASP A 82 -14.47 -6.35 -0.25
N GLY A 83 -14.90 -5.63 -1.28
CA GLY A 83 -15.54 -6.18 -2.47
C GLY A 83 -14.89 -5.78 -3.80
N SER A 84 -13.69 -5.21 -3.74
CA SER A 84 -13.03 -4.61 -4.91
C SER A 84 -11.58 -5.07 -4.97
N TYR A 85 -11.07 -5.33 -6.17
CA TYR A 85 -9.62 -5.35 -6.36
C TYR A 85 -9.10 -3.93 -6.20
N MET A 86 -7.80 -3.78 -5.88
CA MET A 86 -7.12 -2.51 -6.00
C MET A 86 -5.81 -2.70 -6.75
N VAL A 87 -5.61 -1.89 -7.78
CA VAL A 87 -4.38 -1.87 -8.55
C VAL A 87 -3.75 -0.50 -8.46
N HIS A 88 -2.48 -0.44 -8.11
CA HIS A 88 -1.72 0.80 -8.15
C HIS A 88 -0.31 0.60 -8.69
N GLU A 89 0.25 1.67 -9.26
CA GLU A 89 1.69 1.80 -9.44
C GLU A 89 2.28 2.41 -8.16
N ALA A 90 3.30 1.77 -7.59
CA ALA A 90 4.02 2.25 -6.42
C ALA A 90 5.45 2.64 -6.81
N VAL A 91 5.78 3.91 -6.63
CA VAL A 91 7.14 4.44 -6.74
C VAL A 91 7.71 4.56 -5.33
N THR A 92 8.68 3.71 -5.01
CA THR A 92 9.31 3.66 -3.70
C THR A 92 10.71 4.26 -3.76
N LEU A 93 11.02 5.13 -2.80
CA LEU A 93 12.33 5.77 -2.66
C LEU A 93 13.03 5.24 -1.40
N GLY A 94 14.26 4.76 -1.55
CA GLY A 94 15.06 4.21 -0.45
C GLY A 94 14.59 2.84 0.04
N LYS A 95 15.03 2.47 1.25
CA LYS A 95 14.73 1.18 1.87
C LYS A 95 13.33 1.12 2.47
N ILE A 96 12.82 -0.10 2.62
CA ILE A 96 11.54 -0.40 3.25
C ILE A 96 11.80 -1.08 4.59
N ASP A 97 11.27 -0.50 5.67
CA ASP A 97 11.19 -1.13 6.99
C ASP A 97 9.81 -1.80 7.11
N TRP A 98 9.79 -3.11 7.31
CA TRP A 98 8.54 -3.88 7.50
C TRP A 98 8.28 -4.12 8.99
N TYR A 99 7.01 -4.06 9.37
CA TYR A 99 6.54 -4.23 10.75
C TYR A 99 5.42 -5.29 10.84
N GLU A 100 4.67 -5.25 11.93
CA GLU A 100 3.58 -6.17 12.21
C GLU A 100 2.51 -6.20 11.12
N GLN A 101 1.79 -7.33 11.07
CA GLN A 101 0.62 -7.48 10.22
C GLN A 101 -0.49 -6.51 10.67
N VAL A 102 -1.21 -5.93 9.71
CA VAL A 102 -2.45 -5.18 9.99
C VAL A 102 -3.51 -6.17 10.42
N THR A 103 -3.99 -6.06 11.66
CA THR A 103 -4.99 -6.99 12.18
C THR A 103 -6.33 -6.83 11.47
N ASP A 104 -7.21 -7.82 11.58
CA ASP A 104 -8.55 -7.71 11.00
C ASP A 104 -9.36 -6.58 11.67
N GLU A 105 -9.14 -6.30 12.96
CA GLU A 105 -9.75 -5.18 13.67
C GLU A 105 -9.25 -3.82 13.16
N GLU A 106 -7.94 -3.68 12.94
CA GLU A 106 -7.35 -2.47 12.35
C GLU A 106 -7.87 -2.24 10.93
N TYR A 107 -7.93 -3.30 10.13
CA TYR A 107 -8.50 -3.26 8.78
C TYR A 107 -10.01 -2.95 8.80
N ALA A 108 -10.76 -3.43 9.79
CA ALA A 108 -12.18 -3.16 9.94
C ALA A 108 -12.51 -1.75 10.48
N ALA A 109 -11.52 -0.97 10.92
CA ALA A 109 -11.72 0.40 11.38
C ALA A 109 -12.05 1.41 10.26
N LYS A 110 -11.95 0.97 9.00
CA LYS A 110 -12.40 1.72 7.82
C LYS A 110 -13.91 1.97 7.86
N LYS A 111 -14.34 3.18 7.49
CA LYS A 111 -15.73 3.63 7.55
C LYS A 111 -16.30 3.98 6.19
#